data_AF-A0A382HPH1-F1
#
_entry.id   AF-A0A382HPH1-F1
#
_cell.length_a   1.000
_cell.length_b   1.000
_cell.length_c   1.000
_cell.angle_alpha   90.00
_cell.angle_beta   90.00
_cell.angle_gamma   90.00
#
_symmetry.space_group_name_H-M   'P 1'
#
loop_
_entity.id
_entity.type
_entity.pdbx_description
1 polymer ?
#
loop_
_entity_poly.entity_id
_entity_poly.type
_entity_poly.pdbx_seq_one_letter_code
_entity_poly.pdbx_strand_id
1 'polypeptide(L)'
;MAQAGLHAALGYSLRHIIPHEKRFFPAVILGAILPDLDILIVAAASIFYPISQAEFLFHRSFSHSFFTIIIIYLFFSILSEWDKKPVFKSIGKGLILGILSHIILDTFLWFREIQFLWPLPLEPFNFWSFWKTPDWIYRTMMALEFFFFYWYAWFLIAKHLKKPNRHSWIINSLQRWKTAEGILFIMFILLAYWKPAGFLIIFASVYIPSLMMAVWGTYMSRDALELENINKIN
;
A
#
# COMPACT_ATOMS: atom_id res chain seq x y z
N MET A 1 -11.27 -3.63 -1.03
CA MET A 1 -10.16 -4.28 -0.33
C MET A 1 -8.87 -3.68 -0.80
N ALA A 2 -7.92 -3.67 0.10
CA ALA A 2 -6.59 -3.16 -0.09
C ALA A 2 -5.67 -4.14 -0.87
N GLN A 3 -4.86 -3.63 -1.79
CA GLN A 3 -3.85 -4.41 -2.55
C GLN A 3 -2.42 -3.91 -2.29
N ALA A 4 -2.11 -3.62 -1.03
CA ALA A 4 -0.87 -3.01 -0.62
C ALA A 4 0.40 -3.69 -1.16
N GLY A 5 0.42 -5.02 -1.31
CA GLY A 5 1.52 -5.75 -1.92
C GLY A 5 1.75 -5.31 -3.37
N LEU A 6 0.68 -5.25 -4.17
CA LEU A 6 0.74 -4.80 -5.56
C LEU A 6 1.15 -3.32 -5.64
N HIS A 7 0.55 -2.46 -4.83
CA HIS A 7 0.86 -1.03 -4.83
C HIS A 7 2.30 -0.77 -4.38
N ALA A 8 2.81 -1.52 -3.40
CA ALA A 8 4.21 -1.44 -2.99
C ALA A 8 5.16 -1.87 -4.12
N ALA A 9 4.79 -2.93 -4.85
CA ALA A 9 5.55 -3.40 -6.00
C ALA A 9 5.57 -2.40 -7.17
N LEU A 10 4.46 -1.70 -7.39
CA LEU A 10 4.37 -0.67 -8.42
C LEU A 10 5.00 0.65 -8.00
N GLY A 11 4.98 1.00 -6.72
CA GLY A 11 5.78 2.11 -6.19
C GLY A 11 7.28 1.97 -6.54
N TYR A 12 7.78 0.73 -6.62
CA TYR A 12 9.14 0.45 -7.08
C TYR A 12 9.37 0.70 -8.59
N SER A 13 8.35 0.56 -9.44
CA SER A 13 8.48 0.81 -10.88
C SER A 13 8.73 2.30 -11.17
N LEU A 14 8.19 3.18 -10.32
CA LEU A 14 8.39 4.63 -10.40
C LEU A 14 9.83 5.07 -10.15
N ARG A 15 10.72 4.18 -9.65
CA ARG A 15 12.13 4.51 -9.36
C ARG A 15 12.90 5.17 -10.51
N HIS A 16 12.48 4.93 -11.75
CA HIS A 16 13.14 5.42 -12.95
C HIS A 16 12.77 6.86 -13.30
N ILE A 17 11.69 7.39 -12.72
CA ILE A 17 11.11 8.70 -13.08
C ILE A 17 11.19 9.68 -11.91
N ILE A 18 11.47 9.18 -10.70
CA ILE A 18 11.50 9.99 -9.48
C ILE A 18 12.87 10.65 -9.23
N PRO A 19 12.89 11.82 -8.59
CA PRO A 19 14.13 12.49 -8.24
C PRO A 19 14.93 11.73 -7.17
N HIS A 20 16.25 11.87 -7.21
CA HIS A 20 17.18 11.35 -6.20
C HIS A 20 17.23 12.24 -4.94
N GLU A 21 16.08 12.47 -4.32
CA GLU A 21 15.96 13.20 -3.05
C GLU A 21 15.99 12.21 -1.86
N LYS A 22 16.69 12.59 -0.79
CA LYS A 22 16.76 11.77 0.44
C LYS A 22 15.36 11.51 0.98
N ARG A 23 15.06 10.26 1.34
CA ARG A 23 13.76 9.75 1.82
C ARG A 23 12.62 9.79 0.81
N PHE A 24 12.83 10.27 -0.41
CA PHE A 24 11.76 10.39 -1.40
C PHE A 24 11.22 9.02 -1.80
N PHE A 25 12.09 8.12 -2.25
CA PHE A 25 11.68 6.81 -2.73
C PHE A 25 11.01 5.92 -1.68
N PRO A 26 11.54 5.74 -0.45
CA PRO A 26 10.82 5.00 0.57
C PRO A 26 9.48 5.66 0.93
N ALA A 27 9.37 7.00 0.83
CA ALA A 27 8.10 7.70 1.01
C ALA A 27 7.12 7.44 -0.14
N VAL A 28 7.57 7.28 -1.38
CA VAL A 28 6.71 6.85 -2.50
C VAL A 28 6.12 5.47 -2.23
N ILE A 29 6.95 4.51 -1.81
CA ILE A 29 6.46 3.15 -1.52
C ILE A 29 5.50 3.16 -0.32
N LEU A 30 5.84 3.88 0.75
CA LEU A 30 4.93 4.05 1.90
C LEU A 30 3.61 4.73 1.48
N GLY A 31 3.67 5.77 0.65
CA GLY A 31 2.48 6.46 0.15
C GLY A 31 1.60 5.56 -0.70
N ALA A 32 2.18 4.60 -1.43
CA ALA A 32 1.42 3.63 -2.22
C ALA A 32 0.71 2.58 -1.34
N ILE A 33 1.22 2.31 -0.12
CA ILE A 33 0.62 1.39 0.85
C ILE A 33 -0.35 2.11 1.80
N LEU A 34 -0.14 3.41 2.04
CA LEU A 34 -0.83 4.15 3.10
C LEU A 34 -2.37 4.18 2.96
N PRO A 35 -2.97 4.37 1.77
CA PRO A 35 -4.42 4.41 1.64
C PRO A 35 -5.10 3.13 2.13
N ASP A 36 -4.46 1.99 1.90
CA ASP A 36 -4.93 0.66 2.28
C ASP A 36 -4.99 0.39 3.78
N LEU A 37 -4.36 1.23 4.60
CA LEU A 37 -4.49 1.17 6.05
C LEU A 37 -5.89 1.56 6.55
N ASP A 38 -6.73 2.12 5.69
CA ASP A 38 -8.16 2.33 5.98
C ASP A 38 -8.89 1.02 6.32
N ILE A 39 -8.37 -0.14 5.91
CA ILE A 39 -8.91 -1.46 6.28
C ILE A 39 -8.87 -1.71 7.80
N LEU A 40 -7.92 -1.10 8.51
CA LEU A 40 -7.87 -1.17 9.97
C LEU A 40 -9.05 -0.42 10.59
N ILE A 41 -9.42 0.72 10.00
CA ILE A 41 -10.59 1.51 10.40
C ILE A 41 -11.86 0.72 10.09
N VAL A 42 -11.95 0.09 8.91
CA VAL A 42 -13.06 -0.79 8.52
C VAL A 42 -13.19 -1.95 9.51
N ALA A 43 -12.10 -2.61 9.87
CA ALA A 43 -12.10 -3.73 10.82
C ALA A 43 -12.57 -3.29 12.21
N ALA A 44 -12.10 -2.13 12.70
CA ALA A 44 -12.55 -1.57 13.97
C ALA A 44 -14.03 -1.15 13.94
N ALA A 45 -14.47 -0.51 12.85
CA ALA A 45 -15.86 -0.11 12.66
C ALA A 45 -16.81 -1.32 12.53
N SER A 46 -16.31 -2.45 12.01
CA SER A 46 -17.08 -3.70 11.86
C SER A 46 -17.45 -4.35 13.21
N ILE A 47 -16.91 -3.85 14.32
CA ILE A 47 -17.38 -4.22 15.68
C ILE A 47 -18.76 -3.63 15.96
N PHE A 48 -19.06 -2.45 15.38
CA PHE A 48 -20.29 -1.70 15.62
C PHE A 48 -21.25 -1.72 14.43
N TYR A 49 -20.74 -1.97 13.21
CA TYR A 49 -21.51 -1.96 11.97
C TYR A 49 -21.35 -3.28 11.19
N PRO A 50 -22.32 -3.67 10.35
CA PRO A 50 -22.11 -4.71 9.36
C PRO A 50 -20.88 -4.39 8.48
N ILE A 51 -20.07 -5.40 8.15
CA ILE A 51 -18.83 -5.24 7.38
C ILE A 51 -19.06 -4.48 6.07
N SER A 52 -20.16 -4.74 5.36
CA SER A 52 -20.51 -4.05 4.13
C SER A 52 -20.72 -2.55 4.33
N GLN A 53 -21.34 -2.15 5.44
CA GLN A 53 -21.57 -0.74 5.78
C GLN A 53 -20.26 -0.08 6.24
N ALA A 54 -19.45 -0.77 7.04
CA ALA A 54 -18.14 -0.27 7.45
C ALA A 54 -17.21 -0.08 6.24
N GLU A 55 -17.18 -1.02 5.30
CA GLU A 55 -16.41 -0.90 4.05
C GLU A 55 -16.91 0.31 3.24
N PHE A 56 -18.22 0.46 3.05
CA PHE A 56 -18.78 1.57 2.28
C PHE A 56 -18.45 2.96 2.86
N LEU A 57 -18.46 3.10 4.19
CA LEU A 57 -18.21 4.38 4.84
C LEU A 57 -16.72 4.75 4.88
N PHE A 58 -15.86 3.78 5.19
CA PHE A 58 -14.47 4.06 5.57
C PHE A 58 -13.44 3.64 4.53
N HIS A 59 -13.77 2.71 3.64
CA HIS A 59 -12.84 2.27 2.60
C HIS A 59 -12.97 3.14 1.36
N ARG A 60 -11.85 3.62 0.80
CA ARG A 60 -11.80 4.44 -0.43
C ARG A 60 -12.55 5.76 -0.40
N SER A 61 -12.77 6.26 0.81
CA SER A 61 -13.32 7.59 1.05
C SER A 61 -12.20 8.56 1.41
N PHE A 62 -11.91 8.70 2.70
CA PHE A 62 -10.90 9.61 3.21
C PHE A 62 -9.49 9.34 2.67
N SER A 63 -9.07 8.07 2.65
CA SER A 63 -7.73 7.60 2.22
C SER A 63 -7.40 7.87 0.76
N HIS A 64 -8.42 8.00 -0.10
CA HIS A 64 -8.30 8.14 -1.56
C HIS A 64 -8.75 9.52 -2.06
N SER A 65 -9.01 10.47 -1.16
CA SER A 65 -9.48 11.81 -1.50
C SER A 65 -8.34 12.76 -1.88
N PHE A 66 -8.56 13.59 -2.91
CA PHE A 66 -7.63 14.67 -3.28
C PHE A 66 -7.45 15.69 -2.15
N PHE A 67 -8.47 15.93 -1.33
CA PHE A 67 -8.34 16.81 -0.16
C PHE A 67 -7.35 16.25 0.86
N THR A 68 -7.40 14.94 1.12
CA THR A 68 -6.45 14.25 2.01
C THR A 68 -5.02 14.34 1.48
N ILE A 69 -4.82 14.14 0.17
CA ILE A 69 -3.51 14.28 -0.47
C ILE A 69 -2.95 15.70 -0.29
N ILE A 70 -3.78 16.73 -0.51
CA ILE A 70 -3.39 18.14 -0.33
C ILE A 70 -3.04 18.41 1.13
N ILE A 71 -3.85 17.94 2.08
CA ILE A 71 -3.59 18.12 3.52
C ILE A 71 -2.26 17.49 3.92
N ILE A 72 -1.98 16.25 3.47
CA ILE A 72 -0.72 15.56 3.73
C ILE A 72 0.46 16.38 3.16
N TYR A 73 0.33 16.90 1.93
CA TYR A 73 1.37 17.74 1.34
C TYR A 73 1.69 18.98 2.16
N LEU A 74 0.63 19.72 2.51
CA LEU A 74 0.75 20.98 3.23
C LEU A 74 1.33 20.73 4.62
N PHE A 75 0.89 19.67 5.31
CA PHE A 75 1.44 19.27 6.60
C PHE A 75 2.96 19.06 6.54
N PHE A 76 3.45 18.24 5.62
CA PHE A 76 4.89 17.99 5.47
C PHE A 76 5.67 19.22 4.98
N SER A 77 5.04 20.08 4.18
CA SER A 77 5.63 21.34 3.74
C SER A 77 5.79 22.32 4.90
N ILE A 78 4.76 22.47 5.75
CA ILE A 78 4.81 23.29 6.97
C ILE A 78 5.88 22.76 7.93
N LEU A 79 5.92 21.44 8.18
CA LEU A 79 6.96 20.83 9.01
C LEU A 79 8.37 21.08 8.47
N SER A 80 8.54 21.03 7.14
CA SER A 80 9.82 21.31 6.50
C SER A 80 10.31 22.74 6.78
N GLU A 81 9.41 23.71 6.69
CA GLU A 81 9.73 25.12 6.96
C GLU A 81 9.95 25.38 8.45
N TRP A 82 9.11 24.80 9.31
CA TRP A 82 9.20 24.94 10.77
C TRP A 82 10.53 24.38 11.31
N ASP A 83 10.88 23.16 10.93
CA ASP A 83 12.10 22.49 11.40
C ASP A 83 13.35 22.84 10.58
N LYS A 84 13.20 23.64 9.52
CA LYS A 84 14.26 23.97 8.54
C LYS A 84 14.94 22.72 7.96
N LYS A 85 14.18 21.65 7.76
CA LYS A 85 14.66 20.35 7.28
C LYS A 85 13.97 19.99 5.97
N PRO A 86 14.62 20.18 4.80
CA PRO A 86 14.02 19.92 3.48
C PRO A 86 13.63 18.45 3.27
N VAL A 87 14.15 17.54 4.10
CA VAL A 87 13.80 16.12 4.07
C VAL A 87 12.30 15.90 4.32
N PHE A 88 11.64 16.72 5.15
CA PHE A 88 10.19 16.58 5.37
C PHE A 88 9.39 16.89 4.12
N LYS A 89 9.79 17.92 3.36
CA LYS A 89 9.16 18.24 2.07
C LYS A 89 9.37 17.10 1.05
N SER A 90 10.56 16.50 1.01
CA SER A 90 10.83 15.30 0.19
C SER A 90 9.93 14.13 0.56
N ILE A 91 9.76 13.84 1.87
CA ILE A 91 8.82 12.82 2.35
C ILE A 91 7.39 13.13 1.91
N GLY A 92 6.93 14.37 2.10
CA GLY A 92 5.60 14.80 1.70
C GLY A 92 5.33 14.60 0.20
N LYS A 93 6.25 15.05 -0.66
CA LYS A 93 6.17 14.83 -2.12
C LYS A 93 6.12 13.33 -2.46
N GLY A 94 6.99 12.53 -1.82
CA GLY A 94 7.04 11.10 -2.03
C GLY A 94 5.71 10.42 -1.67
N LEU A 95 5.17 10.72 -0.48
CA LEU A 95 3.88 10.17 -0.03
C LEU A 95 2.75 10.49 -1.00
N ILE A 96 2.65 11.73 -1.48
CA ILE A 96 1.61 12.14 -2.44
C ILE A 96 1.74 11.38 -3.75
N LEU A 97 2.96 11.27 -4.28
CA LEU A 97 3.18 10.52 -5.50
C LEU A 97 2.79 9.05 -5.32
N GLY A 98 3.11 8.48 -4.16
CA GLY A 98 2.68 7.13 -3.76
C GLY A 98 1.16 7.00 -3.74
N ILE A 99 0.46 7.89 -3.02
CA ILE A 99 -1.01 7.86 -2.89
C ILE A 99 -1.68 8.09 -4.25
N LEU A 100 -1.18 9.02 -5.06
CA LEU A 100 -1.69 9.23 -6.41
C LEU A 100 -1.51 7.98 -7.28
N SER A 101 -0.35 7.33 -7.21
CA SER A 101 -0.12 6.08 -7.94
C SER A 101 -1.06 4.98 -7.47
N HIS A 102 -1.33 4.90 -6.17
CA HIS A 102 -2.31 3.98 -5.59
C HIS A 102 -3.71 4.23 -6.15
N ILE A 103 -4.19 5.48 -6.11
CA ILE A 103 -5.53 5.87 -6.59
C ILE A 103 -5.70 5.56 -8.09
N ILE A 104 -4.68 5.87 -8.89
CA ILE A 104 -4.67 5.56 -10.33
C ILE A 104 -4.85 4.05 -10.54
N LEU A 105 -4.08 3.23 -9.82
CA LEU A 105 -4.15 1.78 -9.94
C LEU A 105 -5.51 1.24 -9.50
N ASP A 106 -6.04 1.71 -8.38
CA ASP A 106 -7.37 1.31 -7.90
C ASP A 106 -8.46 1.64 -8.93
N THR A 107 -8.35 2.80 -9.58
CA THR A 107 -9.31 3.22 -10.62
C THR A 107 -9.36 2.23 -11.78
N PHE A 108 -8.21 1.71 -12.21
CA PHE A 108 -8.13 0.81 -13.37
C PHE A 108 -8.28 -0.67 -13.00
N LEU A 109 -7.77 -1.10 -11.85
CA LEU A 109 -7.63 -2.53 -11.54
C LEU A 109 -8.66 -3.04 -10.54
N TRP A 110 -9.35 -2.16 -9.79
CA TRP A 110 -10.16 -2.60 -8.67
C TRP A 110 -11.67 -2.73 -8.97
N PHE A 111 -12.15 -2.24 -10.10
CA PHE A 111 -13.54 -2.42 -10.53
C PHE A 111 -14.61 -2.00 -9.51
N ARG A 112 -14.29 -1.03 -8.63
CA ARG A 112 -15.24 -0.40 -7.71
C ARG A 112 -15.06 1.11 -7.73
N GLU A 113 -16.04 1.78 -7.14
CA GLU A 113 -16.05 3.22 -7.01
C GLU A 113 -15.02 3.76 -5.99
N ILE A 114 -14.60 5.01 -6.22
CA ILE A 114 -13.69 5.77 -5.36
C ILE A 114 -14.26 7.16 -5.14
N GLN A 115 -14.26 7.64 -3.90
CA GLN A 115 -14.76 8.98 -3.57
C GLN A 115 -13.62 10.03 -3.61
N PHE A 116 -13.18 10.39 -4.81
CA PHE A 116 -12.07 11.35 -4.99
C PHE A 116 -12.25 12.70 -4.29
N LEU A 117 -13.50 13.14 -4.12
CA LEU A 117 -13.86 14.45 -3.58
C LEU A 117 -14.42 14.37 -2.15
N TRP A 118 -14.29 13.24 -1.45
CA TRP A 118 -14.68 13.16 -0.04
C TRP A 118 -14.03 14.30 0.77
N PRO A 119 -14.75 15.02 1.64
CA PRO A 119 -16.08 14.71 2.18
C PRO A 119 -17.25 15.38 1.44
N LEU A 120 -17.04 15.93 0.25
CA LEU A 120 -18.15 16.56 -0.50
C LEU A 120 -19.21 15.50 -0.86
N PRO A 121 -20.52 15.83 -0.78
CA PRO A 121 -21.62 14.90 -1.06
C PRO A 121 -21.84 14.75 -2.57
N LEU A 122 -20.79 14.36 -3.28
CA LEU A 122 -20.78 14.12 -4.72
C LEU A 122 -20.79 12.61 -4.99
N GLU A 123 -21.26 12.23 -6.18
CA GLU A 123 -21.31 10.82 -6.56
C GLU A 123 -19.89 10.22 -6.64
N PRO A 124 -19.69 8.99 -6.13
CA PRO A 124 -18.44 8.27 -6.28
C PRO A 124 -18.08 8.05 -7.76
N PHE A 125 -16.79 8.12 -8.08
CA PHE A 125 -16.33 7.85 -9.44
C PHE A 125 -16.18 6.34 -9.64
N ASN A 126 -16.79 5.78 -10.69
CA ASN A 126 -16.64 4.38 -11.07
C ASN A 126 -16.37 4.23 -12.57
N PHE A 127 -15.12 3.91 -12.92
CA PHE A 127 -14.71 3.68 -14.32
C PHE A 127 -15.40 2.44 -14.93
N TRP A 128 -15.76 1.46 -14.10
CA TRP A 128 -16.28 0.16 -14.53
C TRP A 128 -17.79 0.03 -14.35
N SER A 129 -18.51 1.16 -14.27
CA SER A 129 -19.97 1.19 -14.06
C SER A 129 -20.78 0.39 -15.10
N PHE A 130 -20.23 0.23 -16.30
CA PHE A 130 -20.84 -0.54 -17.39
C PHE A 130 -20.56 -2.06 -17.34
N TRP A 131 -19.73 -2.54 -16.40
CA TRP A 131 -19.29 -3.92 -16.36
C TRP A 131 -19.38 -4.52 -14.94
N LYS A 132 -20.12 -5.62 -14.81
CA LYS A 132 -20.21 -6.35 -13.54
C LYS A 132 -19.07 -7.35 -13.43
N THR A 133 -18.14 -7.10 -12.50
CA THR A 133 -16.99 -7.96 -12.27
C THR A 133 -17.42 -9.35 -11.77
N PRO A 134 -17.00 -10.43 -12.44
CA PRO A 134 -17.23 -11.80 -11.96
C PRO A 134 -16.53 -12.07 -10.61
N ASP A 135 -17.22 -12.76 -9.70
CA ASP A 135 -16.67 -13.06 -8.35
C ASP A 135 -15.36 -13.84 -8.35
N TRP A 136 -15.08 -14.62 -9.40
CA TRP A 136 -13.83 -15.38 -9.49
C TRP A 136 -12.63 -14.45 -9.66
N ILE A 137 -12.78 -13.32 -10.36
CA ILE A 137 -11.71 -12.33 -10.52
C ILE A 137 -11.32 -11.76 -9.16
N TYR A 138 -12.33 -11.39 -8.36
CA TYR A 138 -12.12 -10.87 -7.01
C TYR A 138 -11.39 -11.87 -6.11
N ARG A 139 -11.77 -13.15 -6.14
CA ARG A 139 -11.07 -14.21 -5.39
C ARG A 139 -9.65 -14.44 -5.88
N THR A 140 -9.41 -14.38 -7.19
CA THR A 140 -8.07 -14.47 -7.76
C THR A 140 -7.21 -13.30 -7.33
N MET A 141 -7.73 -12.06 -7.36
CA MET A 141 -7.03 -10.87 -6.91
C MET A 141 -6.64 -10.95 -5.42
N MET A 142 -7.54 -11.43 -4.56
CA MET A 142 -7.23 -11.67 -3.15
C MET A 142 -6.13 -12.70 -2.95
N ALA A 143 -6.15 -13.81 -3.70
CA ALA A 143 -5.08 -14.79 -3.61
C ALA A 143 -3.73 -14.19 -4.07
N LEU A 144 -3.73 -13.50 -5.22
CA LEU A 144 -2.53 -12.85 -5.78
C LEU A 144 -1.92 -11.80 -4.86
N GLU A 145 -2.69 -11.22 -3.96
CA GLU A 145 -2.18 -10.25 -2.99
C GLU A 145 -1.07 -10.83 -2.10
N PHE A 146 -1.21 -12.08 -1.64
CA PHE A 146 -0.16 -12.77 -0.88
C PHE A 146 1.08 -13.06 -1.73
N PHE A 147 0.91 -13.29 -3.04
CA PHE A 147 2.04 -13.35 -3.96
C PHE A 147 2.75 -12.00 -4.07
N PHE A 148 2.02 -10.89 -4.11
CA PHE A 148 2.65 -9.57 -4.14
C PHE A 148 3.34 -9.23 -2.81
N PHE A 149 2.80 -9.62 -1.65
CA PHE A 149 3.54 -9.51 -0.37
C PHE A 149 4.79 -10.39 -0.35
N TYR A 150 4.71 -11.63 -0.83
CA TYR A 150 5.87 -12.50 -1.00
C TYR A 150 6.96 -11.83 -1.84
N TRP A 151 6.58 -11.32 -3.01
CA TRP A 151 7.49 -10.63 -3.92
C TRP A 151 8.07 -9.37 -3.28
N TYR A 152 7.24 -8.61 -2.57
CA TYR A 152 7.65 -7.39 -1.90
C TYR A 152 8.64 -7.65 -0.75
N ALA A 153 8.42 -8.70 0.04
CA ALA A 153 9.34 -9.14 1.07
C ALA A 153 10.71 -9.53 0.46
N TRP A 154 10.68 -10.29 -0.64
CA TRP A 154 11.90 -10.63 -1.40
C TRP A 154 12.62 -9.38 -1.91
N PHE A 155 11.87 -8.42 -2.46
CA PHE A 155 12.40 -7.14 -2.91
C PHE A 155 13.12 -6.38 -1.79
N LEU A 156 12.52 -6.28 -0.61
CA LEU A 156 13.14 -5.61 0.54
C LEU A 156 14.43 -6.33 0.99
N ILE A 157 14.42 -7.67 1.02
CA ILE A 157 15.62 -8.46 1.34
C ILE A 157 16.74 -8.15 0.34
N ALA A 158 16.44 -8.17 -0.96
CA ALA A 158 17.42 -7.88 -2.00
C ALA A 158 18.04 -6.49 -1.85
N LYS A 159 17.25 -5.49 -1.41
CA LYS A 159 17.75 -4.14 -1.14
C LYS A 159 18.71 -4.09 0.04
N HIS A 160 18.42 -4.78 1.14
CA HIS A 160 19.34 -4.86 2.27
C HIS A 160 20.61 -5.65 1.95
N LEU A 161 20.54 -6.69 1.12
CA LEU A 161 21.73 -7.42 0.67
C LEU A 161 22.63 -6.55 -0.21
N LYS A 162 22.03 -5.74 -1.10
CA LYS A 162 22.78 -4.80 -1.95
C LYS A 162 23.37 -3.63 -1.16
N LYS A 163 22.62 -3.12 -0.18
CA LYS A 163 22.99 -1.95 0.63
C LYS A 163 22.82 -2.23 2.12
N PRO A 164 23.74 -3.01 2.73
CA PRO A 164 23.70 -3.30 4.15
C PRO A 164 23.75 -2.03 4.99
N ASN A 165 23.01 -2.01 6.08
CA ASN A 165 22.98 -0.89 7.02
C ASN A 165 22.66 -1.40 8.44
N ARG A 166 22.60 -0.49 9.41
CA ARG A 166 22.32 -0.82 10.82
C ARG A 166 20.99 -1.58 11.05
N HIS A 167 20.03 -1.50 10.13
CA HIS A 167 18.75 -2.18 10.22
C HIS A 167 18.72 -3.50 9.42
N SER A 168 19.83 -3.97 8.87
CA SER A 168 19.87 -5.22 8.09
C SER A 168 19.54 -6.48 8.90
N TRP A 169 19.49 -6.40 10.23
CA TRP A 169 18.93 -7.46 11.09
C TRP A 169 17.49 -7.83 10.72
N ILE A 170 16.73 -6.91 10.10
CA ILE A 170 15.36 -7.15 9.67
C ILE A 170 15.24 -8.22 8.58
N ILE A 171 16.34 -8.54 7.87
CA ILE A 171 16.35 -9.59 6.84
C ILE A 171 15.79 -10.90 7.40
N ASN A 172 16.09 -11.25 8.65
CA ASN A 172 15.58 -12.46 9.28
C ASN A 172 14.05 -12.43 9.43
N SER A 173 13.49 -11.29 9.85
CA SER A 173 12.04 -11.11 9.95
C SER A 173 11.38 -11.10 8.58
N LEU A 174 11.96 -10.41 7.58
CA LEU A 174 11.48 -10.41 6.21
C LEU A 174 11.53 -11.80 5.57
N GLN A 175 12.54 -12.62 5.89
CA GLN A 175 12.65 -13.98 5.38
C GLN A 175 11.55 -14.87 5.95
N ARG A 176 11.26 -14.78 7.25
CA ARG A 176 10.13 -15.50 7.87
C ARG A 176 8.80 -15.04 7.27
N TRP A 177 8.62 -13.73 7.13
CA TRP A 177 7.44 -13.14 6.53
C TRP A 177 7.25 -13.61 5.09
N LYS A 178 8.28 -13.51 4.24
CA LYS A 178 8.27 -14.04 2.86
C LYS A 178 7.84 -15.50 2.81
N THR A 179 8.38 -16.36 3.66
CA THR A 179 7.97 -17.78 3.70
C THR A 179 6.50 -17.93 4.09
N ALA A 180 6.03 -17.19 5.10
CA ALA A 180 4.64 -17.20 5.51
C ALA A 180 3.70 -16.74 4.37
N GLU A 181 4.03 -15.66 3.67
CA GLU A 181 3.28 -15.16 2.52
C GLU A 181 3.22 -16.17 1.37
N GLY A 182 4.31 -16.92 1.14
CA GLY A 182 4.32 -18.00 0.15
C GLY A 182 3.36 -19.15 0.50
N ILE A 183 3.28 -19.52 1.78
CA ILE A 183 2.33 -20.52 2.28
C ILE A 183 0.90 -19.99 2.17
N LEU A 184 0.66 -18.74 2.58
CA LEU A 184 -0.65 -18.08 2.47
C LEU A 184 -1.09 -18.02 1.00
N PHE A 185 -0.20 -17.71 0.06
CA PHE A 185 -0.53 -17.67 -1.35
C PHE A 185 -1.09 -19.02 -1.86
N ILE A 186 -0.39 -20.12 -1.58
CA ILE A 186 -0.84 -21.47 -1.97
C ILE A 186 -2.17 -21.81 -1.29
N MET A 187 -2.29 -21.52 0.01
CA MET A 187 -3.51 -21.76 0.77
C MET A 187 -4.70 -20.98 0.18
N PHE A 188 -4.51 -19.70 -0.16
CA PHE A 188 -5.59 -18.86 -0.69
C PHE A 188 -5.96 -19.19 -2.14
N ILE A 189 -5.07 -19.78 -2.94
CA ILE A 189 -5.46 -20.39 -4.22
C ILE A 189 -6.48 -21.50 -3.99
N LEU A 190 -6.22 -22.40 -3.03
CA LEU A 190 -7.14 -23.50 -2.69
C LEU A 190 -8.46 -22.98 -2.11
N LEU A 191 -8.40 -22.01 -1.20
CA LEU A 191 -9.60 -21.39 -0.62
C LEU A 191 -10.42 -20.63 -1.66
N ALA A 192 -9.78 -19.96 -2.63
CA ALA A 192 -10.45 -19.24 -3.70
C ALA A 192 -11.25 -20.19 -4.62
N TYR A 193 -10.76 -21.41 -4.80
CA TYR A 193 -11.46 -22.47 -5.51
C TYR A 193 -12.61 -23.06 -4.69
N TRP A 194 -12.37 -23.36 -3.40
CA TRP A 194 -13.35 -24.03 -2.53
C TRP A 194 -14.51 -23.13 -2.08
N LYS A 195 -14.28 -21.82 -1.90
CA LYS A 195 -15.28 -20.81 -1.50
C LYS A 195 -15.99 -21.12 -0.16
N PRO A 196 -15.26 -21.34 0.94
CA PRO A 196 -15.88 -21.55 2.24
C PRO A 196 -16.70 -20.34 2.70
N ALA A 197 -17.75 -20.60 3.49
CA ALA A 197 -18.43 -19.54 4.23
C ALA A 197 -17.43 -18.83 5.14
N GLY A 198 -17.40 -17.50 5.11
CA GLY A 198 -16.44 -16.70 5.88
C GLY A 198 -15.08 -16.49 5.19
N PHE A 199 -14.93 -16.81 3.90
CA PHE A 199 -13.71 -16.53 3.13
C PHE A 199 -13.13 -15.12 3.38
N LEU A 200 -13.99 -14.10 3.38
CA LEU A 200 -13.60 -12.70 3.60
C LEU A 200 -13.00 -12.44 4.99
N ILE A 201 -13.55 -13.08 6.02
CA ILE A 201 -13.09 -12.92 7.41
C ILE A 201 -11.72 -13.58 7.55
N ILE A 202 -11.55 -14.77 6.97
CA ILE A 202 -10.27 -15.48 6.95
C ILE A 202 -9.22 -14.68 6.17
N PHE A 203 -9.60 -14.09 5.03
CA PHE A 203 -8.73 -13.18 4.28
C PHE A 203 -8.29 -11.99 5.12
N ALA A 204 -9.23 -11.25 5.69
CA ALA A 204 -8.95 -10.05 6.47
C ALA A 204 -8.05 -10.33 7.68
N SER A 205 -8.24 -11.47 8.36
CA SER A 205 -7.49 -11.81 9.57
C SER A 205 -6.00 -12.05 9.33
N VAL A 206 -5.63 -12.54 8.14
CA VAL A 206 -4.22 -12.70 7.75
C VAL A 206 -3.69 -11.51 6.95
N TYR A 207 -4.55 -10.85 6.17
CA TYR A 207 -4.20 -9.69 5.37
C TYR A 207 -3.73 -8.51 6.22
N ILE A 208 -4.42 -8.23 7.32
CA ILE A 208 -4.08 -7.11 8.22
C ILE A 208 -2.65 -7.26 8.78
N PRO A 209 -2.25 -8.41 9.36
CA PRO A 209 -0.86 -8.65 9.74
C PRO A 209 0.14 -8.48 8.58
N SER A 210 -0.17 -8.99 7.39
CA SER A 210 0.69 -8.85 6.20
C SER A 210 0.87 -7.39 5.79
N LEU A 211 -0.20 -6.60 5.80
CA LEU A 211 -0.18 -5.15 5.55
C LEU A 211 0.67 -4.41 6.59
N MET A 212 0.49 -4.72 7.88
CA MET A 212 1.29 -4.12 8.95
C MET A 212 2.78 -4.44 8.79
N MET A 213 3.10 -5.68 8.41
CA MET A 213 4.47 -6.10 8.09
C MET A 213 5.04 -5.38 6.87
N ALA A 214 4.24 -5.13 5.83
CA ALA A 214 4.66 -4.36 4.67
C ALA A 214 5.01 -2.92 5.06
N VAL A 215 4.15 -2.22 5.83
CA VAL A 215 4.41 -0.86 6.31
C VAL A 215 5.65 -0.81 7.20
N TRP A 216 5.71 -1.67 8.20
CA TRP A 216 6.84 -1.74 9.14
C TRP A 216 8.14 -2.08 8.42
N GLY A 217 8.12 -3.09 7.54
CA GLY A 217 9.24 -3.52 6.72
C GLY A 217 9.76 -2.42 5.79
N THR A 218 8.86 -1.67 5.15
CA THR A 218 9.22 -0.50 4.32
C THR A 218 9.93 0.55 5.15
N TYR A 219 9.35 0.92 6.30
CA TYR A 219 9.91 1.95 7.17
C TYR A 219 11.29 1.54 7.70
N MET A 220 11.47 0.30 8.14
CA MET A 220 12.76 -0.21 8.60
C MET A 220 13.79 -0.32 7.47
N SER A 221 13.32 -0.57 6.24
CA SER A 221 14.17 -0.65 5.04
C SER A 221 14.48 0.70 4.39
N ARG A 222 13.99 1.82 4.94
CA ARG A 222 14.14 3.16 4.37
C ARG A 222 15.58 3.52 3.97
N ASP A 223 16.57 3.10 4.76
CA ASP A 223 17.99 3.37 4.50
C ASP A 223 18.53 2.52 3.33
N ALA A 224 18.11 1.25 3.23
CA ALA A 224 18.43 0.35 2.12
C ALA A 224 17.73 0.77 0.82
N LEU A 225 16.58 1.42 0.94
CA LEU A 225 15.78 1.91 -0.19
C LEU A 225 16.28 3.23 -0.76
N GLU A 226 17.09 4.02 -0.04
CA GLU A 226 17.62 5.28 -0.58
C GLU A 226 18.32 5.06 -1.92
N LEU A 227 17.82 5.73 -2.96
CA LEU A 227 18.44 5.71 -4.28
C LEU A 227 19.80 6.41 -4.21
N GLU A 228 20.81 5.80 -4.84
CA GLU A 228 22.12 6.42 -4.95
C GLU A 228 22.08 7.56 -5.96
N ASN A 229 22.72 8.67 -5.61
CA ASN A 229 22.90 9.79 -6.53
C ASN A 229 23.91 9.35 -7.59
N ILE A 230 23.46 9.20 -8.84
CA ILE A 230 24.30 8.84 -9.99
C ILE A 230 25.44 9.87 -10.16
N ASN A 231 25.22 11.12 -9.75
CA ASN A 231 26.20 12.21 -9.80
C ASN A 231 27.33 12.13 -8.75
N LYS A 232 27.44 11.06 -7.96
CA LYS A 232 28.58 10.80 -7.06
C LYS A 232 29.56 9.74 -7.58
N ILE A 233 29.37 9.26 -8.82
CA ILE A 233 30.22 8.23 -9.43
C ILE A 233 31.22 8.81 -10.45
N ASN A 234 31.25 10.14 -10.63
CA ASN A 234 32.27 10.81 -11.46
C ASN A 234 33.17 11.69 -10.60
#